data_AF-A0A9E7EL04-F1
#
_entry.id   AF-A0A9E7EL04-F1
#
_cell.length_a   1.000
_cell.length_b   1.000
_cell.length_c   1.000
_cell.angle_alpha   90.00
_cell.angle_beta   90.00
_cell.angle_gamma   90.00
#
_symmetry.space_group_name_H-M   'P 1'
#
loop_
_entity.id
_entity.type
_entity.pdbx_description
1 polymer ?
#
loop_
_entity_poly.entity_id
_entity_poly.type
_entity_poly.pdbx_seq_one_letter_code
_entity_poly.pdbx_strand_id
1 'polypeptide(L)'
;MMIGEGINQTVITGNHSVADGWTTFNSSTFAVMGEGFVTMNITFRNTAIPIKYQAVAVLNGADLSTFYGCSIEGCQDTLYAITMRQFYRDCDI
;
A
#
# COMPACT_ATOMS: atom_id res chain seq x y z
N MET A 1 -3.27 10.51 10.43
CA MET A 1 -2.54 9.44 11.15
C MET A 1 -3.45 8.25 11.28
N MET A 2 -2.95 7.03 11.07
CA MET A 2 -3.68 5.76 11.26
C MET A 2 -2.83 4.80 12.10
N ILE A 3 -3.45 4.09 13.03
CA ILE A 3 -2.76 3.17 13.94
C ILE A 3 -3.60 1.91 14.03
N GLY A 4 -3.00 0.76 13.76
CA GLY A 4 -3.62 -0.55 13.92
C GLY A 4 -3.11 -1.28 15.15
N GLU A 5 -3.70 -2.44 15.39
CA GLU A 5 -3.38 -3.34 16.51
C GLU A 5 -2.19 -4.27 16.23
N GLY A 6 -1.61 -4.22 15.03
CA GLY A 6 -0.46 -5.05 14.64
C GLY A 6 -0.58 -5.65 13.24
N ILE A 7 0.56 -6.12 12.73
CA ILE A 7 0.64 -6.90 11.49
C ILE A 7 -0.29 -8.11 11.60
N ASN A 8 -1.11 -8.33 10.57
CA ASN A 8 -2.16 -9.36 10.50
C ASN A 8 -3.29 -9.25 11.54
N GLN A 9 -3.29 -8.25 12.42
CA GLN A 9 -4.42 -7.95 13.33
C GLN A 9 -5.33 -6.89 12.73
N THR A 10 -4.75 -5.84 12.13
CA THR A 10 -5.48 -4.83 11.37
C THR A 10 -5.08 -4.91 9.90
N VAL A 11 -6.03 -5.28 9.04
CA VAL A 11 -5.79 -5.53 7.62
C VAL A 11 -6.73 -4.69 6.75
N ILE A 12 -6.17 -3.92 5.83
CA ILE A 12 -6.88 -3.25 4.75
C ILE A 12 -6.58 -4.03 3.47
N THR A 13 -7.61 -4.60 2.85
CA THR A 13 -7.44 -5.51 1.70
C THR A 13 -8.32 -5.14 0.50
N GLY A 14 -7.79 -5.35 -0.70
CA GLY A 14 -8.47 -5.18 -1.99
C GLY A 14 -7.91 -6.17 -3.02
N ASN A 15 -8.41 -6.12 -4.26
CA ASN A 15 -7.99 -7.04 -5.31
C ASN A 15 -8.08 -6.47 -6.74
N HIS A 16 -8.10 -5.14 -6.89
CA HIS A 16 -8.12 -4.51 -8.21
C HIS A 16 -6.78 -4.77 -8.92
N SER A 17 -6.86 -4.95 -10.24
CA SER A 17 -5.71 -5.29 -11.08
C SER A 17 -5.87 -4.79 -12.51
N VAL A 18 -4.75 -4.70 -13.24
CA VAL A 18 -4.77 -4.31 -14.66
C VAL A 18 -5.49 -5.34 -15.53
N ALA A 19 -5.36 -6.64 -15.22
CA ALA A 19 -6.11 -7.68 -15.94
C ALA A 19 -7.64 -7.51 -15.82
N ASP A 20 -8.11 -6.88 -14.74
CA ASP A 20 -9.53 -6.63 -14.50
C ASP A 20 -10.02 -5.26 -15.02
N GLY A 21 -9.18 -4.55 -15.80
CA GLY A 21 -9.55 -3.30 -16.46
C GLY A 21 -9.22 -2.03 -15.68
N TRP A 22 -8.53 -2.14 -14.54
CA TRP A 22 -8.03 -0.99 -13.80
C TRP A 22 -6.71 -0.48 -14.41
N THR A 23 -6.39 0.79 -14.20
CA THR A 23 -5.01 1.26 -14.42
C THR A 23 -4.14 0.86 -13.23
N THR A 24 -2.82 0.77 -13.39
CA THR A 24 -1.91 0.55 -12.24
C THR A 24 -2.13 1.57 -11.13
N PHE A 25 -2.40 2.84 -11.47
CA PHE A 25 -2.70 3.88 -10.49
C PHE A 25 -4.01 3.60 -9.72
N ASN A 26 -5.08 3.25 -10.44
CA ASN A 26 -6.39 3.01 -9.84
C ASN A 26 -6.57 1.60 -9.26
N SER A 27 -5.55 0.73 -9.36
CA SER A 27 -5.58 -0.61 -8.75
C SER A 27 -5.18 -0.61 -7.28
N SER A 28 -4.76 0.53 -6.72
CA SER A 28 -4.32 0.66 -5.33
C SER A 28 -5.42 0.29 -4.33
N THR A 29 -5.16 -0.66 -3.44
CA THR A 29 -6.02 -0.91 -2.26
C THR A 29 -6.09 0.31 -1.34
N PHE A 30 -4.96 1.00 -1.16
CA PHE A 30 -4.86 2.19 -0.31
C PHE A 30 -4.00 3.27 -0.98
N ALA A 31 -4.53 4.51 -1.07
CA ALA A 31 -3.84 5.62 -1.69
C ALA A 31 -3.59 6.76 -0.69
N VAL A 32 -2.35 7.22 -0.61
CA VAL A 32 -1.90 8.28 0.31
C VAL A 32 -1.41 9.49 -0.46
N MET A 33 -2.14 10.61 -0.32
CA MET A 33 -1.81 11.89 -0.98
C MET A 33 -1.66 13.06 0.00
N GLY A 34 -2.08 12.91 1.26
CA GLY A 34 -2.00 13.98 2.26
C GLY A 34 -0.62 14.10 2.88
N GLU A 35 -0.02 15.29 2.84
CA GLU A 35 1.28 15.60 3.45
C GLU A 35 1.32 15.20 4.94
N GLY A 36 2.45 14.67 5.38
CA GLY A 36 2.66 14.27 6.77
C GLY A 36 1.83 13.06 7.20
N PHE A 37 1.31 12.26 6.25
CA PHE A 37 0.57 11.05 6.60
C PHE A 37 1.48 10.06 7.34
N VAL A 38 1.02 9.61 8.51
CA VAL A 38 1.70 8.59 9.32
C VAL A 38 0.78 7.39 9.50
N THR A 39 1.31 6.19 9.27
CA THR A 39 0.63 4.93 9.60
C THR A 39 1.54 3.98 10.38
N MET A 40 0.95 3.22 11.30
CA MET A 40 1.68 2.27 12.14
C MET A 40 0.90 0.98 12.36
N ASN A 41 1.59 -0.16 12.42
CA ASN A 41 1.03 -1.45 12.87
C ASN A 41 -0.19 -1.91 12.06
N ILE A 42 -0.18 -1.73 10.74
CA ILE A 42 -1.26 -2.11 9.82
C ILE A 42 -0.69 -2.94 8.66
N THR A 43 -1.44 -3.94 8.21
CA THR A 43 -1.22 -4.64 6.94
C THR A 43 -2.08 -4.01 5.82
N PHE A 44 -1.45 -3.65 4.71
CA PHE A 44 -2.11 -3.28 3.46
C PHE A 44 -1.90 -4.39 2.44
N ARG A 45 -2.98 -4.93 1.87
CA ARG A 45 -2.91 -6.11 1.01
C ARG A 45 -3.65 -5.93 -0.31
N ASN A 46 -3.03 -6.30 -1.42
CA ASN A 46 -3.73 -6.59 -2.67
C ASN A 46 -3.65 -8.10 -2.94
N THR A 47 -4.80 -8.76 -3.01
CA THR A 47 -4.90 -10.22 -3.16
C THR A 47 -4.96 -10.70 -4.60
N ALA A 48 -4.80 -9.80 -5.58
CA ALA A 48 -4.69 -10.19 -6.98
C ALA A 48 -3.47 -11.11 -7.18
N ILE A 49 -3.72 -12.26 -7.82
CA ILE A 49 -2.69 -13.27 -8.08
C ILE A 49 -1.76 -12.87 -9.23
N PRO A 50 -0.58 -13.49 -9.40
CA PRO A 50 0.42 -13.05 -10.39
C PRO A 50 -0.08 -12.92 -11.84
N ILE A 51 -1.04 -13.76 -12.27
CA ILE A 51 -1.60 -13.70 -13.63
C ILE A 51 -2.52 -12.48 -13.86
N LYS A 52 -2.83 -11.72 -12.80
CA LYS A 52 -3.64 -10.49 -12.86
C LYS A 52 -2.83 -9.24 -13.23
N TYR A 53 -1.52 -9.40 -13.48
CA TYR A 53 -0.58 -8.31 -13.77
C TYR A 53 -0.51 -7.30 -12.62
N GLN A 54 -0.31 -6.00 -12.91
CA GLN A 54 -0.08 -4.97 -11.91
C GLN A 54 -1.27 -4.82 -10.96
N ALA A 55 -1.02 -4.88 -9.65
CA ALA A 55 -2.03 -4.80 -8.61
C ALA A 55 -1.44 -4.19 -7.33
N VAL A 56 -1.69 -2.89 -7.15
CA VAL A 56 -1.02 -2.09 -6.12
C VAL A 56 -1.69 -2.31 -4.76
N ALA A 57 -0.89 -2.57 -3.71
CA ALA A 57 -1.39 -2.60 -2.33
C ALA A 57 -1.39 -1.19 -1.72
N VAL A 58 -0.29 -0.45 -1.87
CA VAL A 58 -0.18 0.95 -1.42
C VAL A 58 0.33 1.82 -2.55
N LEU A 59 -0.41 2.89 -2.85
CA LEU A 59 0.07 4.02 -3.62
C LEU A 59 0.39 5.16 -2.66
N ASN A 60 1.61 5.68 -2.69
CA ASN A 60 2.00 6.80 -1.85
C ASN A 60 2.63 7.92 -2.68
N GLY A 61 1.97 9.08 -2.69
CA GLY A 61 2.44 10.33 -3.29
C GLY A 61 2.50 11.49 -2.28
N ALA A 62 2.38 11.21 -0.99
CA ALA A 62 2.42 12.21 0.07
C ALA A 62 3.85 12.58 0.47
N ASP A 63 4.12 13.87 0.56
CA ASP A 63 5.36 14.38 1.12
C ASP A 63 5.41 14.21 2.64
N LEU A 64 6.62 13.99 3.17
CA LEU A 64 6.88 13.75 4.59
C LEU A 64 6.04 12.61 5.21
N SER A 65 5.69 11.61 4.40
CA SER A 65 4.89 10.47 4.87
C SER A 65 5.75 9.40 5.56
N THR A 66 5.19 8.70 6.54
CA THR A 66 5.88 7.66 7.32
C THR A 66 5.03 6.41 7.52
N PHE A 67 5.62 5.25 7.25
CA PHE A 67 5.09 3.92 7.55
C PHE A 67 6.02 3.25 8.56
N TYR A 68 5.48 2.80 9.69
CA TYR A 68 6.27 2.17 10.77
C TYR A 68 5.64 0.87 11.25
N GLY A 69 6.36 -0.25 11.21
CA GLY A 69 5.81 -1.53 11.66
C GLY A 69 4.65 -2.04 10.78
N CYS A 70 4.65 -1.70 9.49
CA CYS A 70 3.59 -2.07 8.56
C CYS A 70 3.97 -3.28 7.70
N SER A 71 2.97 -4.00 7.19
CA SER A 71 3.15 -5.00 6.14
C SER A 71 2.47 -4.51 4.86
N ILE A 72 3.15 -4.53 3.71
CA ILE A 72 2.60 -4.12 2.42
C ILE A 72 2.69 -5.30 1.46
N GLU A 73 1.58 -5.97 1.22
CA GLU A 73 1.57 -7.30 0.63
C GLU A 73 0.86 -7.32 -0.72
N GLY A 74 1.49 -7.95 -1.71
CA GLY A 74 0.95 -8.06 -3.07
C GLY A 74 1.86 -8.90 -3.97
N CYS A 75 1.53 -8.94 -5.26
CA CYS A 75 2.34 -9.60 -6.27
C CYS A 75 3.12 -8.57 -7.11
N GLN A 76 2.62 -8.23 -8.29
CA GLN A 76 3.28 -7.24 -9.17
C GLN A 76 2.85 -5.82 -8.77
N ASP A 77 3.82 -4.91 -8.64
CA ASP A 77 3.63 -3.50 -8.29
C ASP A 77 3.06 -3.26 -6.87
N THR A 78 3.37 -4.14 -5.91
CA THR A 78 2.88 -4.12 -4.51
C THR A 78 2.94 -2.73 -3.84
N LEU A 79 4.07 -2.02 -3.93
CA LEU A 79 4.23 -0.66 -3.43
C LEU A 79 4.51 0.30 -4.60
N TYR A 80 3.63 1.28 -4.77
CA TYR A 80 3.79 2.37 -5.72
C TYR A 80 4.17 3.68 -5.01
N ALA A 81 5.46 3.84 -4.70
CA ALA A 81 6.03 5.09 -4.18
C ALA A 81 6.21 6.11 -5.32
N ILE A 82 5.14 6.85 -5.65
CA ILE A 82 5.07 7.62 -6.90
C ILE A 82 5.89 8.92 -6.87
N THR A 83 5.88 9.68 -5.77
CA THR A 83 6.57 10.98 -5.69
C THR A 83 6.76 11.44 -4.24
N MET A 84 7.50 12.54 -4.05
CA MET A 84 7.79 13.20 -2.78
C MET A 84 8.63 12.37 -1.80
N ARG A 85 8.88 12.90 -0.59
CA ARG A 85 9.74 12.26 0.42
C ARG A 85 8.91 11.32 1.28
N GLN A 86 9.34 10.08 1.39
CA GLN A 86 8.62 9.01 2.08
C GLN A 86 9.61 8.21 2.93
N PHE A 87 9.17 7.77 4.11
CA PHE A 87 9.98 6.95 5.00
C PHE A 87 9.25 5.68 5.41
N TYR A 88 9.89 4.53 5.20
CA TYR A 88 9.37 3.21 5.57
C TYR A 88 10.38 2.58 6.54
N ARG A 89 9.94 2.27 7.75
CA ARG A 89 10.80 1.71 8.80
C ARG A 89 10.13 0.52 9.46
N ASP A 90 10.93 -0.52 9.69
CA ASP A 90 10.47 -1.76 10.32
C ASP A 90 9.24 -2.33 9.58
N CYS A 91 9.20 -2.16 8.25
CA CYS A 91 8.13 -2.66 7.39
C CYS A 91 8.57 -3.89 6.61
N ASP A 92 7.61 -4.77 6.30
CA ASP A 92 7.76 -5.91 5.39
C ASP A 92 7.03 -5.59 4.06
N ILE A 93 7.70 -5.75 2.92
CA ILE A 93 7.20 -5.36 1.58
C ILE A 93 7.57 -6.44 0.56
#